data_AF-A0A949KRF1-F1
#
_entry.id   AF-A0A949KRF1-F1
#
_cell.length_a   1.000
_cell.length_b   1.000
_cell.length_c   1.000
_cell.angle_alpha   90.00
_cell.angle_beta   90.00
_cell.angle_gamma   90.00
#
_symmetry.space_group_name_H-M   'P 1'
#
loop_
_entity.id
_entity.type
_entity.pdbx_description
1 polymer ?
#
loop_
_entity_poly.entity_id
_entity_poly.type
_entity_poly.pdbx_seq_one_letter_code
_entity_poly.pdbx_strand_id
1 'polypeptide(L)'
;MSGAAEEARNRARHIRDEALARHAERDRASLTALHAELAEVRALLAGQQEQLARLTSLIVDLTSRHISHDLPAVSPSSPRPLSARKRAALERIRDLRTQDLSFASITEIFQAEGVPTLSGQGQWSKGTLWNLWKNHAHQLPAEGLGRGPE
;
A
#
# COMPACT_ATOMS: atom_id res chain seq x y z
N MET A 1 -35.29 26.34 -67.93
CA MET A 1 -35.47 25.40 -66.79
C MET A 1 -34.24 25.30 -65.86
N SER A 2 -33.26 26.22 -65.93
CA SER A 2 -31.98 26.11 -65.19
C SER A 2 -31.97 26.71 -63.78
N GLY A 3 -32.89 27.65 -63.46
CA GLY A 3 -32.88 28.38 -62.18
C GLY A 3 -33.24 27.51 -60.98
N ALA A 4 -34.28 26.67 -61.09
CA ALA A 4 -34.73 25.80 -60.01
C ALA A 4 -33.67 24.77 -59.58
N ALA A 5 -32.88 24.26 -60.53
CA ALA A 5 -31.78 23.34 -60.25
C ALA A 5 -30.61 24.03 -59.52
N GLU A 6 -30.32 25.28 -59.86
CA GLU A 6 -29.24 26.04 -59.23
C GLU A 6 -29.62 26.50 -57.82
N GLU A 7 -30.87 26.93 -57.62
CA GLU A 7 -31.40 27.22 -56.28
C GLU A 7 -31.40 25.97 -55.38
N ALA A 8 -31.74 24.80 -55.92
CA ALA A 8 -31.70 23.55 -55.16
C ALA A 8 -30.26 23.21 -54.72
N ARG A 9 -29.26 23.44 -55.58
CA ARG A 9 -27.85 23.25 -55.24
C ARG A 9 -27.37 24.24 -54.17
N ASN A 10 -27.76 25.51 -54.27
CA ASN A 10 -27.40 26.51 -53.27
C ASN A 10 -28.01 26.19 -51.91
N ARG A 11 -29.26 25.74 -51.86
CA ARG A 11 -29.89 25.26 -50.62
C ARG A 11 -29.15 24.05 -50.04
N ALA A 12 -28.81 23.07 -50.87
CA ALA A 12 -28.07 21.88 -50.41
C ALA A 12 -26.69 22.23 -49.84
N ARG A 13 -25.96 23.17 -50.47
CA ARG A 13 -24.68 23.68 -49.95
C ARG A 13 -24.87 24.37 -48.62
N HIS A 14 -25.83 25.27 -48.51
CA HIS A 14 -26.12 25.98 -47.27
C HIS A 14 -26.44 25.03 -46.11
N ILE A 15 -27.30 24.02 -46.34
CA ILE A 15 -27.65 23.00 -45.33
C ILE A 15 -26.40 22.24 -44.87
N ARG A 16 -25.53 21.87 -45.81
CA ARG A 16 -24.29 21.16 -45.48
C ARG A 16 -23.34 22.03 -44.67
N ASP A 17 -23.14 23.28 -45.08
CA ASP A 17 -22.23 24.21 -44.40
C ASP A 17 -22.75 24.52 -43.00
N GLU A 18 -24.06 24.67 -42.84
CA GLU A 18 -24.71 24.84 -41.54
C GLU A 18 -24.55 23.58 -40.66
N ALA A 19 -24.71 22.38 -41.22
CA ALA A 19 -24.51 21.13 -40.50
C ALA A 19 -23.05 20.96 -40.03
N LEU A 20 -22.08 21.32 -40.88
CA LEU A 20 -20.65 21.31 -40.53
C LEU A 20 -20.34 22.33 -39.44
N ALA A 21 -20.91 23.54 -39.52
CA ALA A 21 -20.74 24.57 -38.50
C ALA A 21 -21.28 24.10 -37.14
N ARG A 22 -22.47 23.48 -37.10
CA ARG A 22 -23.04 22.91 -35.87
C ARG A 22 -22.19 21.78 -35.29
N HIS A 23 -21.62 20.93 -36.14
CA HIS A 23 -20.73 19.86 -35.70
C HIS A 23 -19.44 20.44 -35.09
N ALA A 24 -18.79 21.38 -35.79
CA ALA A 24 -17.58 22.03 -35.30
C ALA A 24 -17.82 22.81 -33.99
N GLU A 25 -19.01 23.40 -33.82
CA GLU A 25 -19.42 24.03 -32.57
C GLU A 25 -19.56 23.02 -31.44
N ARG A 26 -20.22 21.89 -31.70
CA ARG A 26 -20.37 20.80 -30.73
C ARG A 26 -19.02 20.23 -30.29
N ASP A 27 -18.10 20.04 -31.23
CA ASP A 27 -16.75 19.55 -30.93
C ASP A 27 -15.99 20.55 -30.07
N ARG A 28 -16.04 21.84 -30.40
CA ARG A 28 -15.41 22.90 -29.59
C ARG A 28 -15.98 22.94 -28.18
N ALA A 29 -17.31 22.91 -28.04
CA ALA A 29 -17.96 22.87 -26.73
C ALA A 29 -17.55 21.63 -25.91
N SER A 30 -17.45 20.47 -26.57
CA SER A 30 -17.03 19.21 -25.92
C SER A 30 -15.58 19.29 -25.44
N LEU A 31 -14.67 19.84 -26.25
CA LEU A 31 -13.28 20.04 -25.86
C LEU A 31 -13.14 21.04 -24.71
N THR A 32 -13.92 22.12 -24.70
CA THR A 32 -13.94 23.07 -23.57
C THR A 32 -14.39 22.39 -22.27
N ALA A 33 -15.44 21.55 -22.33
CA ALA A 33 -15.91 20.81 -21.17
C ALA A 33 -14.84 19.84 -20.64
N LEU A 34 -14.20 19.07 -21.51
CA LEU A 34 -13.11 18.15 -21.13
C LEU A 34 -11.91 18.90 -20.53
N HIS A 35 -11.56 20.07 -21.06
CA HIS A 35 -10.50 20.89 -20.47
C HIS A 35 -10.85 21.40 -19.08
N ALA A 36 -12.12 21.74 -18.83
CA ALA A 36 -12.58 22.13 -17.50
C ALA A 36 -12.50 20.95 -16.52
N GLU A 37 -13.00 19.77 -16.91
CA GLU A 37 -12.89 18.55 -16.10
C GLU A 37 -11.42 18.20 -15.79
N LEU A 38 -10.52 18.29 -16.78
CA LEU A 38 -9.09 18.06 -16.56
C LEU A 38 -8.46 19.10 -15.62
N ALA A 39 -8.90 20.36 -15.66
CA ALA A 39 -8.44 21.38 -14.74
C ALA A 39 -8.87 21.07 -13.29
N GLU A 40 -10.10 20.59 -13.10
CA GLU A 40 -10.60 20.16 -11.79
C GLU A 40 -9.80 18.97 -11.24
N VAL A 41 -9.57 17.93 -12.07
CA VAL A 41 -8.78 16.76 -11.66
C VAL A 41 -7.35 17.16 -11.30
N ARG A 42 -6.73 18.07 -12.06
CA ARG A 42 -5.38 18.58 -11.75
C ARG A 42 -5.36 19.35 -10.44
N ALA A 43 -6.37 20.17 -10.17
CA ALA A 43 -6.49 20.91 -8.91
C ALA A 43 -6.64 19.96 -7.72
N LEU A 44 -7.46 18.91 -7.85
CA LEU A 44 -7.61 17.89 -6.82
C LEU A 44 -6.30 17.13 -6.58
N LEU A 45 -5.59 16.74 -7.64
CA LEU A 45 -4.29 16.07 -7.52
C LEU A 45 -3.26 16.96 -6.82
N ALA A 46 -3.20 18.25 -7.17
CA ALA A 46 -2.31 19.21 -6.51
C ALA A 46 -2.63 19.34 -5.01
N GLY A 47 -3.92 19.42 -4.65
CA GLY A 47 -4.35 19.43 -3.24
C GLY A 47 -3.95 18.17 -2.48
N GLN A 48 -4.07 17.00 -3.11
CA GLN A 48 -3.63 15.73 -2.51
C GLN A 48 -2.11 15.68 -2.33
N GLN A 49 -1.34 16.16 -3.29
CA GLN A 49 0.12 16.25 -3.17
C GLN A 49 0.55 17.15 -2.01
N GLU A 50 -0.12 18.28 -1.83
CA GLU A 50 0.15 19.17 -0.68
C GLU A 50 -0.19 18.48 0.65
N GLN A 51 -1.31 17.77 0.73
CA GLN A 51 -1.68 17.02 1.93
C GLN A 51 -0.66 15.92 2.26
N LEU A 52 -0.18 15.18 1.26
CA LEU A 52 0.86 14.16 1.44
C LEU A 52 2.18 14.78 1.88
N ALA A 53 2.57 15.92 1.32
CA ALA A 53 3.78 16.64 1.74
C ALA A 53 3.68 17.07 3.22
N ARG A 54 2.52 17.58 3.64
CA ARG A 54 2.25 17.96 5.05
C ARG A 54 2.34 16.75 5.98
N LEU A 55 1.69 15.63 5.63
CA LEU A 55 1.75 14.40 6.42
C LEU A 55 3.18 13.86 6.52
N THR A 56 3.93 13.89 5.42
CA THR A 56 5.34 13.47 5.39
C THR A 56 6.19 14.34 6.32
N SER A 57 6.00 15.66 6.29
CA SER A 57 6.70 16.59 7.19
C SER A 57 6.37 16.33 8.66
N LEU A 58 5.10 16.06 9.00
CA LEU A 58 4.69 15.71 10.36
C LEU A 58 5.34 14.40 10.83
N ILE A 59 5.40 13.38 9.97
CA ILE A 59 6.06 12.11 10.29
C ILE A 59 7.55 12.33 10.55
N VAL A 60 8.22 13.14 9.72
CA VAL A 60 9.64 13.46 9.90
C VAL A 60 9.86 14.22 11.21
N ASP A 61 9.04 15.21 11.54
CA ASP A 61 9.12 15.96 12.79
C ASP A 61 8.89 15.05 14.01
N LEU A 62 7.86 14.21 13.99
CA LEU A 62 7.59 13.24 15.06
C LEU A 62 8.72 12.22 15.22
N THR A 63 9.26 11.71 14.12
CA THR A 63 10.40 10.77 14.14
C THR A 63 11.65 11.45 14.68
N SER A 64 11.91 12.69 14.30
CA SER A 64 13.07 13.46 14.75
C SER A 64 12.96 13.78 16.24
N ARG A 65 11.79 14.20 16.72
CA ARG A 65 11.50 14.40 18.14
C ARG A 65 11.61 13.10 18.93
N HIS A 66 11.16 11.97 18.39
CA HIS A 66 11.31 10.67 19.04
C HIS A 66 12.80 10.28 19.18
N ILE A 67 13.59 10.46 18.12
CA ILE A 67 15.05 10.24 18.15
C ILE A 67 15.75 11.19 19.14
N SER A 68 15.33 12.47 19.20
CA SER A 68 15.88 13.44 20.14
C SER A 68 15.41 13.23 21.59
N HIS A 69 14.29 12.55 21.81
CA HIS A 69 13.74 12.25 23.14
C HIS A 69 14.20 10.88 23.67
N ASP A 70 14.89 10.07 22.85
CA ASP A 70 15.62 8.88 23.28
C ASP A 70 17.00 9.24 23.87
N LEU A 71 16.94 9.74 25.11
CA LEU A 71 17.86 9.53 26.24
C LEU A 71 19.20 10.32 26.36
N PRO A 72 19.59 10.73 27.60
CA PRO A 72 21.00 10.83 27.98
C PRO A 72 21.65 9.44 27.86
N ALA A 73 22.87 9.37 27.33
CA ALA A 73 23.64 8.17 27.03
C ALA A 73 23.40 6.97 27.99
N VAL A 74 22.41 6.13 27.65
CA VAL A 74 22.35 4.75 28.12
C VAL A 74 23.18 3.98 27.11
N SER A 75 24.31 3.42 27.55
CA SER A 75 25.10 2.46 26.76
C SER A 75 24.15 1.51 26.03
N PRO A 76 24.34 1.20 24.73
CA PRO A 76 23.45 0.29 24.02
C PRO A 76 23.45 -1.03 24.78
N SER A 77 22.38 -1.27 25.56
CA SER A 77 22.09 -2.60 26.05
C SER A 77 21.90 -3.41 24.78
N SER A 78 22.88 -4.25 24.48
CA SER A 78 22.73 -5.35 23.55
C SER A 78 21.31 -5.90 23.68
N PRO A 79 20.54 -6.05 22.58
CA PRO A 79 19.17 -6.53 22.67
C PRO A 79 19.17 -7.78 23.53
N ARG A 80 18.43 -7.74 24.64
CA ARG A 80 18.44 -8.81 25.63
C ARG A 80 18.22 -10.12 24.87
N PRO A 81 19.14 -11.09 24.95
CA PRO A 81 19.07 -12.28 24.12
C PRO A 81 17.71 -12.94 24.31
N LEU A 82 17.06 -13.31 23.20
CA LEU A 82 15.81 -14.07 23.23
C LEU A 82 15.97 -15.23 24.21
N SER A 83 15.03 -15.38 25.14
CA SER A 83 14.99 -16.57 25.98
C SER A 83 14.89 -17.80 25.08
N ALA A 84 15.50 -18.91 25.48
CA ALA A 84 15.55 -20.13 24.66
C ALA A 84 14.15 -20.56 24.19
N ARG A 85 13.16 -20.47 25.07
CA ARG A 85 11.75 -20.76 24.78
C ARG A 85 11.14 -19.83 23.72
N LYS A 86 11.45 -18.54 23.79
CA LYS A 86 10.95 -17.54 22.83
C LYS A 86 11.60 -17.72 21.46
N ARG A 87 12.89 -18.03 21.43
CA ARG A 87 13.62 -18.35 20.20
C ARG A 87 13.05 -19.61 19.53
N ALA A 88 12.89 -20.71 20.27
CA ALA A 88 12.33 -21.95 19.75
C ALA A 88 10.92 -21.76 19.18
N ALA A 89 10.05 -20.99 19.85
CA ALA A 89 8.73 -20.68 19.33
C ALA A 89 8.80 -19.85 18.03
N LEU A 90 9.71 -18.87 17.94
CA LEU A 90 9.89 -18.05 16.73
C LEU A 90 10.45 -18.85 15.55
N GLU A 91 11.44 -19.72 15.79
CA GLU A 91 11.98 -20.64 14.78
C GLU A 91 10.90 -21.59 14.26
N ARG A 92 10.09 -22.17 15.15
CA ARG A 92 8.97 -23.02 14.74
C ARG A 92 7.91 -22.26 13.93
N ILE A 93 7.59 -21.02 14.31
CA ILE A 93 6.68 -20.18 13.51
C ILE A 93 7.30 -19.91 12.13
N ARG A 94 8.60 -19.61 12.04
CA ARG A 94 9.31 -19.39 10.76
C ARG A 94 9.16 -20.60 9.85
N ASP A 95 9.46 -21.79 10.35
CA ASP A 95 9.45 -23.02 9.56
C ASP A 95 8.05 -23.41 9.07
N LEU A 96 7.00 -23.09 9.84
CA LEU A 96 5.63 -23.30 9.40
C LEU A 96 5.15 -22.21 8.43
N ARG A 97 5.66 -20.98 8.57
CA ARG A 97 5.38 -19.87 7.65
C ARG A 97 6.06 -20.05 6.29
N THR A 98 7.22 -20.70 6.21
CA THR A 98 7.84 -21.08 4.93
C THR A 98 7.08 -22.19 4.20
N GLN A 99 6.20 -22.91 4.89
CA GLN A 99 5.25 -23.87 4.32
C GLN A 99 3.89 -23.24 3.98
N ASP A 100 3.82 -21.91 3.92
CA ASP A 100 2.61 -21.11 3.64
C ASP A 100 1.44 -21.33 4.63
N LEU A 101 1.72 -21.83 5.84
CA LEU A 101 0.68 -22.02 6.84
C LEU A 101 0.22 -20.69 7.45
N SER A 102 -1.10 -20.60 7.66
CA SER A 102 -1.72 -19.46 8.32
C SER A 102 -1.46 -19.47 9.83
N PHE A 103 -1.48 -18.31 10.49
CA PHE A 103 -1.35 -18.25 11.96
C PHE A 103 -2.47 -18.98 12.71
N ALA A 104 -3.63 -19.19 12.10
CA ALA A 104 -4.69 -20.02 12.67
C ALA A 104 -4.25 -21.49 12.66
N SER A 105 -3.80 -22.00 11.52
CA SER A 105 -3.26 -23.36 11.38
C SER A 105 -2.03 -23.60 12.27
N ILE A 106 -1.13 -22.62 12.40
CA ILE A 106 0.02 -22.70 13.31
C ILE A 106 -0.44 -22.78 14.76
N THR A 107 -1.54 -22.09 15.13
CA THR A 107 -2.10 -22.20 16.48
C THR A 107 -2.55 -23.62 16.75
N GLU A 108 -3.31 -24.22 15.83
CA GLU A 108 -3.78 -25.62 15.94
C GLU A 108 -2.61 -26.59 16.08
N ILE A 109 -1.55 -26.40 15.27
CA ILE A 109 -0.32 -27.21 15.34
C ILE A 109 0.35 -27.06 16.71
N PHE A 110 0.50 -25.84 17.22
CA PHE A 110 1.13 -25.60 18.53
C PHE A 110 0.33 -26.23 19.68
N GLN A 111 -0.99 -26.26 19.56
CA GLN A 111 -1.88 -26.90 20.54
C GLN A 111 -1.77 -28.43 20.45
N ALA A 112 -1.75 -29.00 19.24
CA ALA A 112 -1.58 -30.43 19.01
C ALA A 112 -0.20 -30.95 19.49
N GLU A 113 0.85 -30.15 19.28
CA GLU A 113 2.22 -30.44 19.74
C GLU A 113 2.41 -30.17 21.24
N GLY A 114 1.42 -29.59 21.93
CA GLY A 114 1.51 -29.23 23.34
C GLY A 114 2.57 -28.16 23.63
N VAL A 115 2.90 -27.30 22.65
CA VAL A 115 3.92 -26.26 22.79
C VAL A 115 3.46 -25.26 23.85
N PRO A 116 4.18 -25.14 24.98
CA PRO A 116 3.67 -24.34 26.08
C PRO A 116 3.97 -22.85 25.83
N THR A 117 3.03 -21.97 26.13
CA THR A 117 3.10 -20.50 25.85
C THR A 117 4.31 -19.83 26.49
N LEU A 118 4.68 -18.61 26.10
CA LEU A 118 5.85 -17.92 26.66
C LEU A 118 5.78 -17.72 28.19
N SER A 119 4.58 -17.64 28.77
CA SER A 119 4.33 -17.53 30.22
C SER A 119 4.33 -18.88 30.94
N GLY A 120 4.38 -20.01 30.22
CA GLY A 120 4.22 -21.33 30.84
C GLY A 120 2.78 -21.79 31.06
N GLN A 121 1.81 -20.91 30.86
CA GLN A 121 0.41 -21.13 31.22
C GLN A 121 -0.51 -20.71 30.06
N GLY A 122 -1.51 -21.54 29.76
CA GLY A 122 -2.53 -21.27 28.74
C GLY A 122 -2.22 -21.85 27.35
N GLN A 123 -3.07 -21.47 26.39
CA GLN A 123 -3.05 -21.95 25.00
C GLN A 123 -2.56 -20.82 24.07
N TRP A 124 -1.94 -21.18 22.95
CA TRP A 124 -1.61 -20.19 21.93
C TRP A 124 -2.88 -19.67 21.28
N SER A 125 -2.88 -18.37 20.94
CA SER A 125 -3.92 -17.73 20.13
C SER A 125 -3.29 -17.13 18.88
N LYS A 126 -4.09 -17.01 17.81
CA LYS A 126 -3.68 -16.35 16.57
C LYS A 126 -3.07 -14.96 16.82
N GLY A 127 -3.70 -14.16 17.67
CA GLY A 127 -3.24 -12.80 18.00
C GLY A 127 -1.89 -12.81 18.72
N THR A 128 -1.68 -13.77 19.63
CA THR A 128 -0.42 -13.92 20.36
C THR A 128 0.72 -14.32 19.44
N LEU A 129 0.50 -15.29 18.53
CA LEU A 129 1.51 -15.70 17.55
C LEU A 129 1.83 -14.60 16.56
N TRP A 130 0.82 -13.86 16.07
CA TRP A 130 1.01 -12.72 15.19
C TRP A 130 1.85 -11.62 15.86
N ASN A 131 1.52 -11.24 17.09
CA ASN A 131 2.26 -10.23 17.84
C ASN A 131 3.70 -10.68 18.11
N LEU A 132 3.89 -11.96 18.47
CA LEU A 132 5.21 -12.54 18.68
C LEU A 132 6.05 -12.47 17.40
N TRP A 133 5.49 -12.90 16.28
CA TRP A 133 6.15 -12.86 14.97
C TRP A 133 6.49 -11.44 14.54
N LYS A 134 5.49 -10.54 14.51
CA LYS A 134 5.65 -9.14 14.07
C LYS A 134 6.75 -8.42 14.85
N ASN A 135 6.79 -8.60 16.17
CA ASN A 135 7.68 -7.84 17.04
C ASN A 135 9.08 -8.45 17.18
N HIS A 136 9.27 -9.74 16.87
CA HIS A 136 10.51 -10.45 17.20
C HIS A 136 11.08 -11.33 16.08
N ALA A 137 10.43 -11.46 14.92
CA ALA A 137 10.98 -12.23 13.81
C ALA A 137 12.32 -11.69 13.31
N HIS A 138 12.54 -10.37 13.36
CA HIS A 138 13.81 -9.73 12.98
C HIS A 138 14.98 -10.10 13.90
N GLN A 139 14.72 -10.71 15.06
CA GLN A 139 15.75 -11.15 16.01
C GLN A 139 16.21 -12.58 15.73
N LEU A 140 15.54 -13.29 14.81
CA LEU A 140 16.08 -14.53 14.28
C LEU A 140 17.23 -14.19 13.33
N PRO A 141 18.37 -14.91 13.42
CA PRO A 141 19.41 -14.76 12.41
C PRO A 141 18.82 -15.08 11.04
N ALA A 142 19.16 -14.28 10.03
CA ALA A 142 18.99 -14.69 8.65
C ALA A 142 19.92 -15.89 8.44
N GLU A 143 19.40 -17.11 8.60
CA GLU A 143 20.20 -18.30 8.37
C GLU A 143 20.63 -18.32 6.91
N GLY A 144 21.94 -18.18 6.73
CA GLY A 144 22.61 -18.41 5.47
C GLY A 144 22.39 -19.84 5.01
N LEU A 145 21.94 -19.95 3.77
CA LEU A 145 22.23 -21.10 2.93
C LEU A 145 23.74 -21.39 2.99
N GLY A 146 24.10 -22.58 3.49
CA GLY A 146 25.38 -23.22 3.19
C GLY A 146 26.45 -23.19 4.27
N ARG A 147 26.34 -24.08 5.26
CA ARG A 147 27.48 -24.90 5.69
C ARG A 147 27.02 -26.34 5.74
N GLY A 148 27.26 -27.06 4.64
CA GLY A 148 27.31 -28.51 4.68
C GLY A 148 28.48 -28.96 5.57
N PRO A 149 28.39 -30.17 6.16
CA PRO A 149 29.49 -30.72 6.92
C PRO A 149 30.66 -31.05 5.99
N GLU A 150 31.84 -30.99 6.60
CA GLU A 150 33.21 -31.32 6.15
C GLU A 150 33.43 -32.02 4.80
#